data_AF-A0A920SCS4-F1
#
_entry.id   AF-A0A920SCS4-F1
#
_cell.length_a   1.000
_cell.length_b   1.000
_cell.length_c   1.000
_cell.angle_alpha   90.00
_cell.angle_beta   90.00
_cell.angle_gamma   90.00
#
_symmetry.space_group_name_H-M   'P 1'
#
loop_
_entity.id
_entity.type
_entity.pdbx_description
1 polymer ?
#
loop_
_entity_poly.entity_id
_entity_poly.type
_entity_poly.pdbx_seq_one_letter_code
_entity_poly.pdbx_strand_id
1 'polypeptide(L)'
;MNTIIVGGLDSFESNVTRYHREWEKYHGAGSLTAQGTEPKIGLVVHLLLANTDEEAIEQAQPAWEHYRWNLGTPRRLEAERRGLTQFMGEGMNPRPASIPARELPHEDRRDLDATMDDEERLERQRRRLNLRGRIADDGGGAGFGSVAGSPETIRKYMDEYVATGANYFVGAFQWGDLSHEQAMRFPRPIYQ
;
A
#
# COMPACT_ATOMS: atom_id res chain seq x y z
N MET A 1 -20.93 3.65 0.58
CA MET A 1 -19.97 2.94 -0.30
C MET A 1 -18.77 2.59 0.55
N ASN A 2 -18.09 1.49 0.27
CA ASN A 2 -16.79 1.16 0.88
C ASN A 2 -15.75 1.19 -0.24
N THR A 3 -14.52 1.62 0.05
CA THR A 3 -13.46 1.70 -0.95
C THR A 3 -12.16 1.10 -0.45
N ILE A 4 -11.42 0.48 -1.36
CA ILE A 4 -10.05 0.05 -1.15
C ILE A 4 -9.18 0.77 -2.16
N ILE A 5 -8.16 1.45 -1.67
CA ILE A 5 -7.20 2.18 -2.49
C ILE A 5 -5.99 1.28 -2.74
N VAL A 6 -5.51 1.31 -3.97
CA VAL A 6 -4.21 0.73 -4.33
C VAL A 6 -3.20 1.87 -4.19
N GLY A 7 -2.29 1.75 -3.23
CA GLY A 7 -1.28 2.75 -2.93
C GLY A 7 -0.42 2.35 -1.74
N GLY A 8 0.50 3.24 -1.39
CA GLY A 8 1.31 3.20 -0.18
C GLY A 8 0.80 4.12 0.92
N LEU A 9 1.35 3.96 2.12
CA LEU A 9 1.07 4.85 3.27
C LEU A 9 1.39 6.32 2.97
N ASP A 10 2.40 6.59 2.12
CA ASP A 10 2.89 7.95 1.88
C ASP A 10 1.83 8.87 1.28
N SER A 11 0.92 8.33 0.45
CA SER A 11 -0.18 9.08 -0.18
C SER A 11 -1.56 8.74 0.37
N PHE A 12 -1.67 7.83 1.32
CA PHE A 12 -2.97 7.26 1.67
C PHE A 12 -3.87 8.24 2.43
N GLU A 13 -3.30 9.01 3.35
CA GLU A 13 -4.00 10.05 4.12
C GLU A 13 -4.75 11.05 3.23
N SER A 14 -4.12 11.56 2.17
CA SER A 14 -4.77 12.44 1.20
C SER A 14 -6.00 11.77 0.56
N ASN A 15 -5.92 10.46 0.27
CA ASN A 15 -7.06 9.71 -0.25
C ASN A 15 -8.16 9.53 0.80
N VAL A 16 -7.81 9.30 2.07
CA VAL A 16 -8.77 9.22 3.19
C VAL A 16 -9.52 10.54 3.35
N THR A 17 -8.80 11.65 3.44
CA THR A 17 -9.39 12.99 3.55
C THR A 17 -10.32 13.28 2.37
N ARG A 18 -9.87 13.02 1.14
CA ARG A 18 -10.68 13.20 -0.06
C ARG A 18 -11.94 12.35 -0.03
N TYR A 19 -11.81 11.08 0.35
CA TYR A 19 -12.94 10.17 0.41
C TYR A 19 -14.03 10.65 1.36
N HIS A 20 -13.66 11.05 2.58
CA HIS A 20 -14.63 11.57 3.56
C HIS A 20 -15.26 12.89 3.09
N ARG A 21 -14.46 13.80 2.51
CA ARG A 21 -14.97 15.06 1.95
C ARG A 21 -16.02 14.82 0.86
N GLU A 22 -15.74 13.94 -0.11
CA GLU A 22 -16.70 13.63 -1.17
C GLU A 22 -17.90 12.86 -0.61
N TRP A 23 -17.70 11.96 0.35
CA TRP A 23 -18.79 11.26 1.02
C TRP A 23 -19.79 12.23 1.65
N GLU A 24 -19.31 13.15 2.49
CA GLU A 24 -20.13 14.15 3.16
C GLU A 24 -20.82 15.08 2.15
N LYS A 25 -20.12 15.53 1.11
CA LYS A 25 -20.69 16.39 0.06
C LYS A 25 -21.91 15.78 -0.63
N TYR A 26 -21.85 14.48 -0.93
CA TYR A 26 -22.90 13.81 -1.70
C TYR A 26 -23.95 13.09 -0.84
N HIS A 27 -23.63 12.74 0.41
CA HIS A 27 -24.52 11.97 1.27
C HIS A 27 -24.96 12.72 2.54
N GLY A 28 -24.29 13.81 2.92
CA GLY A 28 -24.48 14.50 4.19
C GLY A 28 -23.48 14.06 5.28
N ALA A 29 -23.28 14.93 6.28
CA ALA A 29 -22.42 14.65 7.41
C ALA A 29 -22.99 13.53 8.28
N GLY A 30 -22.14 12.57 8.67
CA GLY A 30 -22.54 11.41 9.49
C GLY A 30 -23.38 10.36 8.76
N SER A 31 -23.56 10.49 7.44
CA SER A 31 -24.37 9.57 6.66
C SER A 31 -23.78 8.16 6.62
N LEU A 32 -24.62 7.16 6.84
CA LEU A 32 -24.26 5.76 6.79
C LEU A 32 -24.35 5.22 5.36
N THR A 33 -23.67 4.10 5.12
CA THR A 33 -23.85 3.32 3.90
C THR A 33 -25.27 2.74 3.82
N ALA A 34 -25.66 2.21 2.65
CA ALA A 34 -26.93 1.52 2.48
C ALA A 34 -27.10 0.31 3.43
N GLN A 35 -25.99 -0.22 3.96
CA GLN A 35 -25.95 -1.30 4.94
C GLN A 35 -26.05 -0.81 6.39
N GLY A 36 -26.22 0.50 6.64
CA GLY A 36 -26.32 1.06 7.98
C GLY A 36 -25.00 1.09 8.74
N THR A 37 -23.85 1.03 8.05
CA THR A 37 -22.53 1.15 8.67
C THR A 37 -21.82 2.41 8.22
N GLU A 38 -20.79 2.84 8.96
CA GLU A 38 -19.89 3.87 8.50
C GLU A 38 -19.22 3.49 7.15
N PRO A 39 -18.98 4.48 6.28
CA PRO A 39 -18.25 4.28 5.03
C PRO A 39 -16.82 3.84 5.31
N LYS A 40 -16.39 2.72 4.71
CA LYS A 40 -15.05 2.16 4.94
C LYS A 40 -14.04 2.59 3.89
N ILE A 41 -12.82 2.90 4.30
CA ILE A 41 -11.66 3.13 3.43
C ILE A 41 -10.42 2.41 3.96
N GLY A 42 -9.69 1.74 3.07
CA GLY A 42 -8.49 0.99 3.42
C GLY A 42 -7.51 0.80 2.26
N LEU A 43 -6.33 0.25 2.55
CA LEU A 43 -5.37 -0.29 1.59
C LEU A 43 -5.39 -1.82 1.60
N VAL A 44 -4.93 -2.41 0.50
CA VAL A 44 -4.40 -3.79 0.51
C VAL A 44 -2.91 -3.73 0.81
N VAL A 45 -2.48 -4.43 1.84
CA VAL A 45 -1.09 -4.48 2.27
C VAL A 45 -0.63 -5.93 2.28
N HIS A 46 0.45 -6.21 1.53
CA HIS A 46 1.15 -7.50 1.61
C HIS A 46 1.93 -7.54 2.91
N LEU A 47 1.56 -8.46 3.80
CA LEU A 47 2.11 -8.51 5.13
C LEU A 47 2.83 -9.84 5.33
N LEU A 48 4.02 -9.77 5.93
CA LEU A 48 4.71 -10.93 6.47
C LEU A 48 5.14 -10.64 7.90
N LEU A 49 4.87 -11.58 8.80
CA LEU A 49 5.25 -11.48 10.19
C LEU A 49 6.22 -12.61 10.55
N ALA A 50 7.31 -12.25 11.21
CA ALA A 50 8.25 -13.22 11.79
C ALA A 50 8.62 -12.83 13.22
N ASN A 51 9.45 -13.60 13.90
CA ASN A 51 9.83 -13.26 15.29
C ASN A 51 10.75 -12.04 15.35
N THR A 52 11.59 -11.87 14.33
CA THR A 52 12.49 -10.72 14.18
C THR A 52 12.27 -10.03 12.85
N ASP A 53 12.71 -8.77 12.75
CA ASP A 53 12.65 -8.02 11.50
C ASP A 53 13.54 -8.66 10.43
N GLU A 54 14.72 -9.15 10.82
CA GLU A 54 15.67 -9.79 9.92
C GLU A 54 15.09 -11.05 9.27
N GLU A 55 14.48 -11.93 10.08
CA GLU A 55 13.82 -13.14 9.59
C GLU A 55 12.66 -12.79 8.65
N ALA A 56 11.88 -11.75 8.98
CA ALA A 56 10.77 -11.32 8.15
C ALA A 56 11.25 -10.82 6.78
N ILE A 57 12.26 -9.96 6.76
CA ILE A 57 12.82 -9.39 5.52
C ILE A 57 13.43 -10.50 4.66
N GLU A 58 14.21 -11.42 5.25
CA GLU A 58 14.84 -12.54 4.54
C GLU A 58 13.81 -13.39 3.81
N GLN A 59 12.66 -13.66 4.42
CA GLN A 59 11.58 -14.45 3.82
C GLN A 59 10.78 -13.67 2.77
N ALA A 60 10.52 -12.39 3.04
CA ALA A 60 9.60 -11.59 2.25
C ALA A 60 10.25 -11.00 0.99
N GLN A 61 11.56 -10.77 0.97
CA GLN A 61 12.26 -10.25 -0.20
C GLN A 61 12.15 -11.17 -1.44
N PRO A 62 12.51 -12.47 -1.39
CA PRO A 62 12.34 -13.36 -2.54
C PRO A 62 10.87 -13.50 -2.94
N ALA A 63 9.96 -13.59 -1.96
CA ALA A 63 8.52 -13.62 -2.24
C ALA A 63 8.04 -12.37 -2.97
N TRP A 64 8.62 -11.21 -2.69
CA TRP A 64 8.26 -9.95 -3.35
C TRP A 64 8.75 -9.92 -4.79
N GLU A 65 9.94 -10.44 -5.04
CA GLU A 65 10.47 -10.61 -6.40
C GLU A 65 9.58 -11.57 -7.22
N HIS A 66 9.22 -12.72 -6.66
CA HIS A 66 8.28 -13.67 -7.28
C HIS A 66 6.92 -13.04 -7.54
N TYR A 67 6.37 -12.29 -6.58
CA TYR A 67 5.10 -11.59 -6.73
C TYR A 67 5.16 -10.57 -7.88
N ARG A 68 6.17 -9.69 -7.89
CA ARG A 68 6.34 -8.67 -8.94
C ARG A 68 6.52 -9.29 -10.33
N TRP A 69 7.29 -10.37 -10.42
CA TRP A 69 7.46 -11.12 -11.67
C TRP A 69 6.12 -11.64 -12.19
N ASN A 70 5.34 -12.30 -11.33
CA ASN A 70 4.05 -12.87 -11.68
C ASN A 70 3.04 -11.78 -12.06
N LEU A 71 3.01 -10.67 -11.31
CA LEU A 71 2.12 -9.53 -11.56
C LEU A 71 2.36 -8.88 -12.92
N GLY A 72 3.61 -8.89 -13.41
CA GLY A 72 3.98 -8.42 -14.74
C GLY A 72 3.58 -9.36 -15.88
N THR A 73 3.17 -10.61 -15.60
CA THR A 73 3.02 -11.68 -16.61
C THR A 73 2.06 -11.34 -17.74
N PRO A 74 0.83 -10.83 -17.52
CA PRO A 74 -0.07 -10.51 -18.62
C PRO A 74 0.54 -9.52 -19.63
N ARG A 75 1.28 -8.51 -19.13
CA ARG A 75 1.97 -7.54 -19.99
C ARG A 75 3.15 -8.16 -20.71
N ARG A 76 3.91 -8.99 -20.00
CA ARG A 76 5.11 -9.65 -20.52
C ARG A 76 4.75 -10.60 -21.67
N LEU A 77 3.73 -11.43 -21.48
CA LEU A 77 3.23 -12.34 -22.53
C LEU A 77 2.74 -11.59 -23.76
N GLU A 78 2.06 -10.45 -23.58
CA GLU A 78 1.60 -9.64 -24.70
C GLU A 78 2.76 -8.96 -25.46
N ALA A 79 3.78 -8.50 -24.74
CA ALA A 79 4.99 -7.94 -25.34
C ALA A 79 5.77 -9.00 -26.15
N GLU A 80 5.96 -10.19 -25.57
CA GLU A 80 6.59 -11.34 -26.23
C GLU A 80 5.82 -11.74 -27.50
N ARG A 81 4.50 -11.89 -27.42
CA ARG A 81 3.63 -12.23 -28.56
C ARG A 81 3.74 -11.24 -29.71
N ARG A 82 3.93 -9.95 -29.41
CA ARG A 82 4.02 -8.87 -30.41
C ARG A 82 5.46 -8.51 -30.80
N GLY A 83 6.47 -9.20 -30.26
CA GLY A 83 7.89 -8.88 -30.49
C GLY A 83 8.30 -7.48 -30.00
N LEU A 84 7.62 -6.95 -28.98
CA LEU A 84 7.82 -5.59 -28.46
C LEU A 84 8.98 -5.55 -27.45
N THR A 85 10.21 -5.63 -27.98
CA THR A 85 11.44 -5.70 -27.17
C THR A 85 11.71 -4.44 -26.35
N GLN A 86 11.15 -3.29 -26.71
CA GLN A 86 11.25 -2.05 -25.90
C GLN A 86 10.55 -2.13 -24.54
N PHE A 87 9.72 -3.16 -24.33
CA PHE A 87 9.07 -3.42 -23.05
C PHE A 87 9.71 -4.60 -22.30
N MET A 88 10.81 -5.17 -22.80
CA MET A 88 11.52 -6.28 -22.15
C MET A 88 12.70 -5.74 -21.32
N GLY A 89 12.80 -6.13 -20.04
CA GLY A 89 13.90 -5.73 -19.13
C GLY A 89 13.44 -5.18 -17.78
N GLU A 90 14.40 -4.76 -16.94
CA GLU A 90 14.12 -4.02 -15.70
C GLU A 90 13.52 -2.65 -16.04
N GLY A 91 12.35 -2.33 -15.46
CA GLY A 91 11.60 -1.12 -15.81
C GLY A 91 10.61 -1.33 -16.95
N MET A 92 9.80 -2.40 -16.87
CA MET A 92 8.67 -2.70 -17.76
C MET A 92 7.77 -1.47 -17.97
N ASN A 93 8.11 -0.71 -19.01
CA ASN A 93 7.37 0.40 -19.60
C ASN A 93 7.08 1.56 -18.63
N PRO A 94 8.03 2.49 -18.39
CA PRO A 94 7.71 3.74 -17.73
C PRO A 94 6.54 4.39 -18.46
N ARG A 95 5.57 4.92 -17.71
CA ARG A 95 4.43 5.63 -18.28
C ARG A 95 4.95 6.67 -19.29
N PRO A 96 4.47 6.69 -20.54
CA PRO A 96 4.84 7.74 -21.48
C PRO A 96 4.57 9.11 -20.83
N ALA A 97 5.56 10.00 -20.83
CA ALA A 97 5.47 11.32 -20.21
C ALA A 97 4.30 12.17 -20.77
N SER A 98 3.82 11.82 -21.97
CA SER A 98 2.69 12.45 -22.65
C SER A 98 1.32 12.03 -22.12
N ILE A 99 1.21 10.96 -21.32
CA ILE A 99 -0.06 10.52 -20.72
C ILE A 99 -0.20 11.22 -19.37
N PRO A 100 -1.30 11.97 -19.12
CA PRO A 100 -1.55 12.60 -17.82
C PRO A 100 -1.40 11.59 -16.69
N ALA A 101 -0.75 11.98 -15.61
CA ALA A 101 -0.54 11.12 -14.44
C ALA A 101 -1.90 10.60 -13.91
N ARG A 102 -1.95 9.33 -13.50
CA ARG A 102 -3.17 8.68 -12.94
C ARG A 102 -3.45 9.26 -11.56
N GLU A 103 -2.37 9.58 -10.87
CA GLU A 103 -2.37 10.34 -9.64
C GLU A 103 -2.16 11.80 -10.01
N LEU A 104 -2.81 12.69 -9.29
CA LEU A 104 -2.47 14.11 -9.36
C LEU A 104 -0.96 14.25 -9.09
N PRO A 105 -0.24 15.09 -9.84
CA PRO A 105 1.12 15.50 -9.49
C PRO A 105 1.19 15.80 -7.99
N HIS A 106 2.29 15.45 -7.32
CA HIS A 106 2.45 15.74 -5.88
C HIS A 106 2.10 17.21 -5.54
N GLU A 107 2.39 18.10 -6.49
CA GLU A 107 2.10 19.51 -6.45
C GLU A 107 0.60 19.88 -6.61
N ASP A 108 -0.20 19.05 -7.27
CA ASP A 108 -1.65 19.22 -7.41
C ASP A 108 -2.42 18.46 -6.31
N ARG A 109 -1.75 17.58 -5.55
CA ARG A 109 -2.28 17.03 -4.28
C ARG A 109 -2.21 18.03 -3.12
N ARG A 110 -1.57 19.19 -3.33
CA ARG A 110 -1.36 20.23 -2.30
C ARG A 110 -2.68 20.83 -1.79
N ASP A 111 -3.78 20.70 -2.53
CA ASP A 111 -5.07 21.32 -2.19
C ASP A 111 -5.70 20.78 -0.89
N LEU A 112 -5.31 19.58 -0.46
CA LEU A 112 -5.82 18.92 0.75
C LEU A 112 -4.85 18.90 1.93
N ASP A 113 -3.64 19.37 1.67
CA ASP A 113 -2.44 18.97 2.38
C ASP A 113 -1.68 20.24 2.85
N ALA A 114 -2.16 21.42 2.42
CA ALA A 114 -1.70 22.75 2.80
C ALA A 114 -2.04 23.16 4.25
N THR A 115 -2.66 22.29 5.04
CA THR A 115 -2.96 22.56 6.46
C THR A 115 -1.88 22.08 7.43
N MET A 116 -0.91 21.29 6.97
CA MET A 116 0.28 20.90 7.74
C MET A 116 1.47 21.76 7.29
N ASP A 117 2.31 22.18 8.24
CA ASP A 117 3.56 22.85 7.87
C ASP A 117 4.51 21.87 7.15
N ASP A 118 5.40 22.41 6.32
CA ASP A 118 6.32 21.61 5.50
C ASP A 118 7.31 20.77 6.35
N GLU A 119 7.65 21.21 7.57
CA GLU A 119 8.53 20.49 8.50
C GLU A 119 7.82 19.25 9.09
N GLU A 120 6.59 19.39 9.58
CA GLU A 120 5.78 18.27 10.09
C GLU A 120 5.56 17.20 9.01
N ARG A 121 5.34 17.63 7.77
CA ARG A 121 5.20 16.75 6.61
C ARG A 121 6.49 15.98 6.34
N LEU A 122 7.63 16.67 6.29
CA LEU A 122 8.93 16.03 6.06
C LEU A 122 9.31 15.08 7.19
N GLU A 123 9.01 15.44 8.44
CA GLU A 123 9.25 14.59 9.59
C GLU A 123 8.39 13.32 9.53
N ARG A 124 7.09 13.45 9.20
CA ARG A 124 6.18 12.32 9.03
C ARG A 124 6.61 11.42 7.87
N GLN A 125 6.97 12.00 6.72
CA GLN A 125 7.51 11.24 5.58
C GLN A 125 8.78 10.50 5.99
N ARG A 126 9.68 11.15 6.73
CA ARG A 126 10.90 10.54 7.23
C ARG A 126 10.61 9.42 8.24
N ARG A 127 9.59 9.54 9.10
CA ARG A 127 9.14 8.45 9.98
C ARG A 127 8.64 7.24 9.18
N ARG A 128 7.80 7.47 8.17
CA ARG A 128 7.28 6.40 7.27
C ARG A 128 8.38 5.74 6.44
N LEU A 129 9.38 6.49 5.98
CA LEU A 129 10.56 5.94 5.30
C LEU A 129 11.45 5.11 6.24
N ASN A 130 11.57 5.53 7.51
CA ASN A 130 12.40 4.86 8.51
C ASN A 130 11.69 3.68 9.20
N LEU A 131 10.51 3.29 8.74
CA LEU A 131 9.85 2.09 9.24
C LEU A 131 10.65 0.86 8.81
N ARG A 132 11.40 0.29 9.76
CA ARG A 132 12.04 -1.02 9.56
C ARG A 132 11.00 -2.02 9.06
N GLY A 133 11.38 -2.89 8.14
CA GLY A 133 10.47 -3.88 7.57
C GLY A 133 9.63 -3.43 6.36
N ARG A 134 9.75 -2.17 5.91
CA ARG A 134 9.17 -1.78 4.61
C ARG A 134 10.01 -2.38 3.47
N ILE A 135 9.39 -3.20 2.61
CA ILE A 135 10.10 -3.89 1.52
C ILE A 135 9.99 -3.15 0.20
N ALA A 136 8.83 -2.56 -0.09
CA ALA A 136 8.65 -1.74 -1.27
C ALA A 136 7.49 -0.77 -1.11
N ASP A 137 7.72 0.47 -1.56
CA ASP A 137 6.69 1.47 -1.85
C ASP A 137 7.05 2.32 -3.08
N ASP A 138 7.93 1.78 -3.94
CA ASP A 138 8.75 2.53 -4.89
C ASP A 138 8.02 3.04 -6.15
N GLY A 139 6.68 2.98 -6.20
CA GLY A 139 5.90 3.48 -7.33
C GLY A 139 6.18 2.81 -8.69
N GLY A 140 7.07 1.82 -8.75
CA GLY A 140 7.46 1.08 -9.96
C GLY A 140 6.66 -0.20 -10.20
N GLY A 141 5.97 -0.71 -9.17
CA GLY A 141 5.03 -1.84 -9.22
C GLY A 141 3.56 -1.41 -9.32
N ALA A 142 2.62 -2.36 -9.21
CA ALA A 142 1.17 -2.08 -9.30
C ALA A 142 0.58 -1.22 -8.15
N GLY A 143 1.42 -0.53 -7.37
CA GLY A 143 1.02 0.41 -6.32
C GLY A 143 0.64 -0.24 -4.99
N PHE A 144 0.93 -1.52 -4.74
CA PHE A 144 0.62 -2.15 -3.44
C PHE A 144 1.79 -1.97 -2.46
N GLY A 145 1.49 -1.53 -1.23
CA GLY A 145 2.46 -1.55 -0.14
C GLY A 145 2.79 -2.98 0.31
N SER A 146 4.06 -3.23 0.63
CA SER A 146 4.52 -4.46 1.30
C SER A 146 5.29 -4.11 2.57
N VAL A 147 4.95 -4.80 3.65
CA VAL A 147 5.59 -4.68 4.96
C VAL A 147 5.88 -6.08 5.53
N ALA A 148 7.10 -6.28 5.99
CA ALA A 148 7.55 -7.49 6.66
C ALA A 148 8.33 -7.15 7.92
N GLY A 149 7.92 -7.67 9.07
CA GLY A 149 8.66 -7.38 10.31
C GLY A 149 8.25 -8.24 11.49
N SER A 150 8.83 -7.93 12.64
CA SER A 150 8.40 -8.43 13.95
C SER A 150 7.04 -7.84 14.35
N PRO A 151 6.35 -8.40 15.37
CA PRO A 151 5.12 -7.83 15.91
C PRO A 151 5.25 -6.38 16.38
N GLU A 152 6.42 -5.99 16.89
CA GLU A 152 6.68 -4.60 17.29
C GLU A 152 6.72 -3.67 16.08
N THR A 153 7.41 -4.09 15.03
CA THR A 153 7.54 -3.33 13.78
C THR A 153 6.19 -3.20 13.05
N ILE A 154 5.43 -4.29 12.94
CA ILE A 154 4.08 -4.24 12.36
C ILE A 154 3.15 -3.36 13.20
N ARG A 155 3.28 -3.34 14.53
CA ARG A 155 2.49 -2.42 15.36
C ARG A 155 2.78 -0.96 15.02
N LYS A 156 4.06 -0.56 14.90
CA LYS A 156 4.45 0.80 14.50
C LYS A 156 3.88 1.17 13.12
N TYR A 157 3.83 0.23 12.19
CA TYR A 157 3.18 0.41 10.89
C TYR A 157 1.68 0.65 11.03
N MET A 158 1.01 -0.14 11.87
CA MET A 158 -0.41 0.01 12.12
C MET A 158 -0.75 1.32 12.84
N ASP A 159 0.12 1.82 13.71
CA ASP A 159 -0.05 3.13 14.35
C ASP A 159 -0.05 4.26 13.30
N GLU A 160 0.92 4.25 12.37
CA GLU A 160 0.97 5.19 11.25
C GLU A 160 -0.22 5.01 10.29
N TYR A 161 -0.67 3.77 10.06
CA TYR A 161 -1.83 3.47 9.25
C TYR A 161 -3.12 4.06 9.84
N VAL A 162 -3.36 3.85 11.14
CA VAL A 162 -4.52 4.41 11.84
C VAL A 162 -4.46 5.93 11.88
N ALA A 163 -3.28 6.51 12.01
CA ALA A 163 -3.09 7.97 11.97
C ALA A 163 -3.50 8.62 10.65
N THR A 164 -3.66 7.84 9.56
CA THR A 164 -4.22 8.36 8.29
C THR A 164 -5.73 8.62 8.34
N GLY A 165 -6.42 8.16 9.39
CA GLY A 165 -7.88 8.19 9.51
C GLY A 165 -8.59 7.00 8.87
N ALA A 166 -7.85 6.04 8.31
CA ALA A 166 -8.43 4.85 7.72
C ALA A 166 -9.10 3.96 8.78
N ASN A 167 -10.28 3.44 8.46
CA ASN A 167 -11.11 2.63 9.35
C ASN A 167 -11.28 1.18 8.86
N TYR A 168 -10.49 0.77 7.86
CA TYR A 168 -10.48 -0.58 7.33
C TYR A 168 -9.09 -0.96 6.84
N PHE A 169 -8.70 -2.22 6.99
CA PHE A 169 -7.39 -2.74 6.62
C PHE A 169 -7.56 -4.11 5.96
N VAL A 170 -6.91 -4.32 4.81
CA VAL A 170 -6.91 -5.60 4.11
C VAL A 170 -5.48 -6.14 4.10
N GLY A 171 -5.25 -7.20 4.88
CA GLY A 171 -3.97 -7.91 4.89
C GLY A 171 -3.96 -9.05 3.87
N ALA A 172 -2.94 -9.05 3.00
CA ALA A 172 -2.63 -10.17 2.12
C ALA A 172 -1.45 -10.95 2.70
N PHE A 173 -1.71 -12.17 3.17
CA PHE A 173 -0.72 -13.02 3.87
C PHE A 173 -0.14 -14.13 2.99
N GLN A 174 -0.87 -14.54 1.95
CA GLN A 174 -0.38 -15.47 0.93
C GLN A 174 -0.09 -14.70 -0.35
N TRP A 175 1.19 -14.54 -0.68
CA TRP A 175 1.66 -13.82 -1.85
C TRP A 175 3.04 -14.31 -2.27
N GLY A 176 3.44 -14.00 -3.50
CA GLY A 176 4.70 -14.50 -4.04
C GLY A 176 4.76 -16.02 -4.04
N ASP A 177 5.85 -16.56 -3.53
CA ASP A 177 6.10 -17.98 -3.33
C ASP A 177 6.16 -18.37 -1.84
N LEU A 178 5.59 -17.55 -0.94
CA LEU A 178 5.52 -17.86 0.48
C LEU A 178 4.91 -19.25 0.71
N SER A 179 5.58 -20.06 1.52
CA SER A 179 5.06 -21.35 1.93
C SER A 179 3.82 -21.19 2.82
N HIS A 180 3.01 -22.24 2.88
CA HIS A 180 1.84 -22.28 3.75
C HIS A 180 2.21 -22.02 5.22
N GLU A 181 3.33 -22.57 5.70
CA GLU A 181 3.80 -22.36 7.07
C GLU A 181 4.12 -20.88 7.35
N GLN A 182 4.80 -20.21 6.41
CA GLN A 182 5.12 -18.78 6.53
C GLN A 182 3.85 -17.92 6.54
N ALA A 183 2.90 -18.19 5.64
CA ALA A 183 1.65 -17.44 5.56
C ALA A 183 0.72 -17.66 6.77
N MET A 184 0.77 -18.86 7.37
CA MET A 184 -0.02 -19.21 8.56
C MET A 184 0.66 -18.78 9.88
N ARG A 185 1.86 -18.21 9.83
CA ARG A 185 2.64 -17.80 10.99
C ARG A 185 2.07 -16.52 11.61
N PHE A 186 0.91 -16.67 12.22
CA PHE A 186 0.36 -15.67 13.13
C PHE A 186 0.86 -15.93 14.55
N PRO A 187 1.08 -14.89 15.36
CA PRO A 187 1.15 -15.07 16.79
C PRO A 187 -0.21 -15.65 17.18
N ARG A 188 -0.22 -16.83 17.81
CA ARG A 188 -1.44 -17.29 18.45
C ARG A 188 -1.89 -16.17 19.39
N PRO A 189 -3.18 -15.79 19.38
CA PRO A 189 -3.66 -14.83 20.35
C PRO A 189 -3.30 -15.36 21.74
N ILE A 190 -2.53 -14.57 22.48
CA ILE A 190 -2.28 -14.83 23.90
C ILE A 190 -3.60 -14.49 24.60
N TYR A 191 -4.56 -15.42 24.54
CA TYR A 191 -5.59 -15.49 25.55
C TYR A 191 -4.92 -16.07 26.79
N GLN A 192 -4.40 -15.18 27.64
CA GLN A 192 -4.13 -15.44 29.05
C GLN A 192 -4.98 -14.48 29.87
#